data_AF-A0A5N6SJG8-F1
#
_entry.id   AF-A0A5N6SJG8-F1
#
_cell.length_a   1.000
_cell.length_b   1.000
_cell.length_c   1.000
_cell.angle_alpha   90.00
_cell.angle_beta   90.00
_cell.angle_gamma   90.00
#
_symmetry.space_group_name_H-M   'P 1'
#
loop_
_entity.id
_entity.type
_entity.pdbx_description
1 polymer ?
#
loop_
_entity_poly.entity_id
_entity_poly.type
_entity_poly.pdbx_seq_one_letter_code
_entity_poly.pdbx_strand_id
1 'polypeptide(L)'
;MAPKSLFYTLFSSLTVALAASVPQTDYEVIVVGGGPAGLSALSGLSRVRRKTALFDSQEYRNAATRNMHDVIGNDGTVPSEFRGLAREQISRYDTATFIDKRVNTIESVSDEASNTSYFRAQDADGNAYTARKVVLGTGLVDIIPDVPGLQEAWANGVYWCPWCDGYEHRDQPFGILGALPDVVGSVLEVYTLNTDIIAFVNGTQTPDQEAELAKKYPNWEAQLEAYNVRLENETIAFFERIQDGSQVKDRNGTRQIDIFRVHFTNGSSVDRNAFITNYPSEQRSDLPKQLGLTMLGNKIDATTNPGMRTSVPGVFAIGDCNSDNSTNVPHAMFSGKKAAVFAHVEMAKEESNAAIGKRDDDLVKEVEKRMGNDMEKIYNRARGL
;
A
#
# COMPACT_ATOMS: atom_id res chain seq x y z
N MET A 1 37.01 62.47 -42.89
CA MET A 1 37.59 61.55 -41.89
C MET A 1 36.61 61.49 -40.72
N ALA A 2 35.81 60.43 -40.66
CA ALA A 2 34.86 60.15 -39.57
C ALA A 2 35.12 58.72 -39.07
N PRO A 3 35.00 58.45 -37.76
CA PRO A 3 35.60 57.27 -37.16
C PRO A 3 34.64 56.08 -37.05
N LYS A 4 35.29 54.92 -36.91
CA LYS A 4 34.79 53.61 -36.49
C LYS A 4 33.84 53.72 -35.28
N SER A 5 32.64 53.13 -35.38
CA SER A 5 32.08 52.19 -34.38
C SER A 5 30.62 51.92 -34.71
N LEU A 6 30.28 50.67 -35.07
CA LEU A 6 29.10 49.96 -34.54
C LEU A 6 29.05 48.53 -35.10
N PHE A 7 30.08 47.73 -34.81
CA PHE A 7 29.92 46.28 -34.80
C PHE A 7 29.42 45.93 -33.39
N TYR A 8 28.10 45.94 -33.18
CA TYR A 8 27.51 45.29 -32.01
C TYR A 8 27.47 43.79 -32.30
N THR A 9 28.43 43.08 -31.72
CA THR A 9 28.33 41.66 -31.38
C THR A 9 27.02 41.40 -30.65
N LEU A 10 26.00 40.88 -31.36
CA LEU A 10 24.93 40.13 -30.73
C LEU A 10 25.48 38.72 -30.44
N PHE A 11 26.10 38.57 -29.27
CA PHE A 11 26.21 37.26 -28.65
C PHE A 11 24.81 36.91 -28.14
N SER A 12 23.99 36.22 -28.96
CA SER A 12 22.82 35.55 -28.42
C SER A 12 23.31 34.32 -27.67
N SER A 13 23.47 34.43 -26.36
CA SER A 13 23.51 33.26 -25.49
C SER A 13 22.13 32.61 -25.54
N LEU A 14 21.89 31.83 -26.60
CA LEU A 14 20.72 30.96 -26.71
C LEU A 14 20.98 29.79 -25.77
N THR A 15 20.65 29.95 -24.49
CA THR A 15 20.27 28.78 -23.70
C THR A 15 19.02 28.23 -24.37
N VAL A 16 19.19 27.23 -25.22
CA VAL A 16 18.10 26.36 -25.63
C VAL A 16 17.61 25.72 -24.35
N ALA A 17 16.59 26.32 -23.75
CA ALA A 17 15.80 25.64 -22.76
C ALA A 17 15.21 24.44 -23.50
N LEU A 18 15.82 23.25 -23.31
CA LEU A 18 15.24 22.01 -23.78
C LEU A 18 13.80 22.00 -23.29
N ALA A 19 12.85 22.13 -24.23
CA ALA A 19 11.44 22.13 -23.92
C ALA A 19 11.17 20.87 -23.09
N ALA A 20 10.61 21.05 -21.88
CA ALA A 20 10.25 19.93 -21.03
C ALA A 20 9.42 18.95 -21.87
N SER A 21 9.90 17.72 -22.03
CA SER A 21 9.21 16.72 -22.83
C SER A 21 8.52 15.72 -21.89
N VAL A 22 7.46 15.08 -22.39
CA VAL A 22 6.80 13.99 -21.65
C VAL A 22 7.38 12.68 -22.18
N PRO A 23 7.95 11.81 -21.31
CA PRO A 23 8.56 10.57 -21.78
C PRO A 23 7.49 9.65 -22.40
N GLN A 24 7.81 9.07 -23.56
CA GLN A 24 6.99 8.03 -24.16
C GLN A 24 7.23 6.71 -23.43
N THR A 25 6.14 6.13 -22.94
CA THR A 25 6.15 4.94 -22.08
C THR A 25 4.98 4.03 -22.46
N ASP A 26 5.07 2.74 -22.14
CA ASP A 26 4.02 1.76 -22.41
C ASP A 26 2.73 2.13 -21.66
N TYR A 27 2.87 2.63 -20.44
CA TYR A 27 1.79 3.09 -19.57
C TYR A 27 2.14 4.44 -18.97
N GLU A 28 1.15 5.24 -18.58
CA GLU A 28 1.41 6.44 -17.78
C GLU A 28 1.68 6.06 -16.32
N VAL A 29 1.00 5.03 -15.82
CA VAL A 29 1.16 4.55 -14.44
C VAL A 29 1.25 3.03 -14.41
N ILE A 30 2.19 2.51 -13.63
CA ILE A 30 2.22 1.11 -13.19
C ILE A 30 1.79 1.05 -11.73
N VAL A 31 0.74 0.29 -11.45
CA VAL A 31 0.27 -0.05 -10.11
C VAL A 31 0.75 -1.46 -9.78
N VAL A 32 1.42 -1.66 -8.65
CA VAL A 32 1.91 -2.98 -8.22
C VAL A 32 1.13 -3.43 -7.00
N GLY A 33 0.26 -4.41 -7.18
CA GLY A 33 -0.59 -5.02 -6.16
C GLY A 33 -2.07 -4.99 -6.54
N GLY A 34 -2.72 -6.17 -6.66
CA GLY A 34 -4.14 -6.31 -6.97
C GLY A 34 -5.08 -6.37 -5.77
N GLY A 35 -4.60 -5.95 -4.59
CA GLY A 35 -5.46 -5.76 -3.42
C GLY A 35 -6.40 -4.54 -3.55
N PRO A 36 -7.26 -4.29 -2.53
CA PRO A 36 -8.20 -3.17 -2.54
C PRO A 36 -7.56 -1.80 -2.81
N ALA A 37 -6.34 -1.58 -2.34
CA ALA A 37 -5.60 -0.34 -2.58
C ALA A 37 -5.29 -0.14 -4.06
N GLY A 38 -4.64 -1.12 -4.70
CA GLY A 38 -4.27 -1.02 -6.11
C GLY A 38 -5.48 -0.99 -7.04
N LEU A 39 -6.53 -1.77 -6.75
CA LEU A 39 -7.79 -1.71 -7.49
C LEU A 39 -8.44 -0.32 -7.40
N SER A 40 -8.43 0.32 -6.23
CA SER A 40 -8.92 1.69 -6.05
C SER A 40 -8.08 2.71 -6.84
N ALA A 41 -6.75 2.55 -6.84
CA ALA A 41 -5.84 3.40 -7.61
C ALA A 41 -6.07 3.27 -9.12
N LEU A 42 -6.14 2.03 -9.63
CA LEU A 42 -6.44 1.73 -11.04
C LEU A 42 -7.79 2.32 -11.44
N SER A 43 -8.85 2.06 -10.67
CA SER A 43 -10.18 2.63 -10.90
C SER A 43 -10.13 4.17 -10.99
N GLY A 44 -9.45 4.81 -10.05
CA GLY A 44 -9.30 6.27 -10.01
C GLY A 44 -8.61 6.84 -11.24
N LEU A 45 -7.50 6.22 -11.65
CA LEU A 45 -6.70 6.64 -12.81
C LEU A 45 -7.41 6.36 -14.15
N SER A 46 -8.05 5.19 -14.29
CA SER A 46 -8.77 4.82 -15.50
C SER A 46 -9.99 5.69 -15.74
N ARG A 47 -10.71 6.10 -14.67
CA ARG A 47 -11.84 7.05 -14.79
C ARG A 47 -11.45 8.43 -15.33
N VAL A 48 -10.21 8.84 -15.12
CA VAL A 48 -9.65 10.08 -15.69
C VAL A 48 -8.79 9.80 -16.93
N ARG A 49 -8.99 8.63 -17.55
CA ARG A 49 -8.40 8.20 -18.83
C ARG A 49 -6.88 8.14 -18.84
N ARG A 50 -6.25 7.87 -17.69
CA ARG A 50 -4.82 7.56 -17.64
C ARG A 50 -4.59 6.10 -18.02
N LYS A 51 -3.70 5.84 -18.99
CA LYS A 51 -3.32 4.48 -19.41
C LYS A 51 -2.53 3.83 -18.29
N THR A 52 -3.11 2.83 -17.64
CA THR A 52 -2.61 2.28 -16.38
C THR A 52 -2.58 0.75 -16.42
N ALA A 53 -1.43 0.16 -16.08
CA ALA A 53 -1.30 -1.28 -15.86
C ALA A 53 -1.30 -1.57 -14.35
N LEU A 54 -2.08 -2.57 -13.94
CA LEU A 54 -2.01 -3.15 -12.61
C LEU A 54 -1.39 -4.54 -12.69
N PHE A 55 -0.31 -4.72 -11.95
CA PHE A 55 0.35 -6.00 -11.76
C PHE A 55 -0.14 -6.67 -10.47
N ASP A 56 -0.45 -7.96 -10.56
CA ASP A 56 -1.01 -8.72 -9.45
C ASP A 56 -0.32 -10.08 -9.31
N SER A 57 0.32 -10.34 -8.17
CA SER A 57 0.89 -11.66 -7.88
C SER A 57 -0.14 -12.65 -7.36
N GLN A 58 -1.39 -12.22 -7.14
CA GLN A 58 -2.49 -13.02 -6.58
C GLN A 58 -2.25 -13.51 -5.14
N GLU A 59 -1.32 -12.87 -4.41
CA GLU A 59 -1.01 -13.17 -3.01
C GLU A 59 -1.54 -12.03 -2.11
N TYR A 60 -2.60 -12.32 -1.36
CA TYR A 60 -3.33 -11.31 -0.59
C TYR A 60 -3.19 -11.54 0.92
N ARG A 61 -3.02 -10.47 1.70
CA ARG A 61 -2.87 -10.57 3.16
C ARG A 61 -4.09 -11.22 3.84
N ASN A 62 -5.30 -10.94 3.34
CA ASN A 62 -6.55 -11.54 3.82
C ASN A 62 -7.01 -12.74 2.97
N ALA A 63 -6.12 -13.42 2.23
CA ALA A 63 -6.51 -14.56 1.40
C ALA A 63 -7.11 -15.72 2.20
N ALA A 64 -6.67 -15.89 3.45
CA ALA A 64 -7.10 -16.98 4.32
C ALA A 64 -8.37 -16.66 5.13
N THR A 65 -8.83 -15.39 5.13
CA THR A 65 -10.04 -15.03 5.88
C THR A 65 -11.29 -15.49 5.13
N ARG A 66 -12.30 -15.94 5.87
CA ARG A 66 -13.55 -16.45 5.29
C ARG A 66 -14.33 -15.34 4.61
N ASN A 67 -14.52 -14.23 5.32
CA ASN A 67 -15.20 -13.03 4.85
C ASN A 67 -14.39 -11.80 5.24
N MET A 68 -14.66 -10.67 4.59
CA MET A 68 -14.27 -9.35 5.08
C MET A 68 -15.49 -8.62 5.63
N HIS A 69 -15.32 -7.92 6.75
CA HIS A 69 -16.34 -7.10 7.38
C HIS A 69 -15.87 -5.65 7.48
N ASP A 70 -16.75 -4.76 7.92
CA ASP A 70 -16.50 -3.32 8.03
C ASP A 70 -16.15 -2.66 6.68
N VAL A 71 -16.74 -3.18 5.60
CA VAL A 71 -16.66 -2.58 4.27
C VAL A 71 -18.07 -2.25 3.82
N ILE A 72 -18.47 -0.99 3.93
CA ILE A 72 -19.83 -0.54 3.61
C ILE A 72 -20.25 -1.01 2.21
N GLY A 73 -21.35 -1.77 2.15
CA GLY A 73 -21.88 -2.38 0.92
C GLY A 73 -21.26 -3.72 0.52
N ASN A 74 -20.26 -4.22 1.25
CA ASN A 74 -19.61 -5.52 1.06
C ASN A 74 -19.30 -6.20 2.42
N ASP A 75 -20.11 -5.92 3.43
CA ASP A 75 -19.97 -6.52 4.76
C ASP A 75 -20.35 -8.00 4.70
N GLY A 76 -19.43 -8.88 5.10
CA GLY A 76 -19.59 -10.33 5.04
C GLY A 76 -19.26 -10.95 3.67
N THR A 77 -18.70 -10.18 2.73
CA THR A 77 -18.32 -10.68 1.40
C THR A 77 -17.01 -11.47 1.46
N VAL A 78 -16.87 -12.53 0.65
CA VAL A 78 -15.59 -13.25 0.51
C VAL A 78 -14.56 -12.32 -0.16
N PRO A 79 -13.32 -12.17 0.37
CA PRO A 79 -12.35 -11.21 -0.17
C PRO A 79 -12.07 -11.36 -1.68
N SER A 80 -12.06 -12.58 -2.21
CA SER A 80 -11.88 -12.86 -3.63
C SER A 80 -13.05 -12.39 -4.49
N GLU A 81 -14.29 -12.50 -3.98
CA GLU A 81 -15.48 -12.02 -4.69
C GLU A 81 -15.47 -10.50 -4.79
N PHE A 82 -15.10 -9.80 -3.71
CA PHE A 82 -14.90 -8.35 -3.73
C PHE A 82 -13.89 -7.93 -4.80
N ARG A 83 -12.72 -8.59 -4.84
CA ARG A 83 -11.68 -8.29 -5.86
C ARG A 83 -12.16 -8.62 -7.27
N GLY A 84 -12.86 -9.74 -7.46
CA GLY A 84 -13.42 -10.15 -8.74
C GLY A 84 -14.42 -9.13 -9.28
N LEU A 85 -15.36 -8.69 -8.45
CA LEU A 85 -16.34 -7.66 -8.80
C LEU A 85 -15.66 -6.32 -9.13
N ALA A 86 -14.67 -5.91 -8.33
CA ALA A 86 -13.91 -4.69 -8.61
C ALA A 86 -13.18 -4.77 -9.97
N ARG A 87 -12.53 -5.90 -10.28
CA ARG A 87 -11.89 -6.13 -11.59
C ARG A 87 -12.90 -6.06 -12.74
N GLU A 88 -14.06 -6.69 -12.59
CA GLU A 88 -15.13 -6.65 -13.59
C GLU A 88 -15.58 -5.21 -13.88
N GLN A 89 -15.80 -4.42 -12.81
CA GLN A 89 -16.21 -3.02 -12.94
C GLN A 89 -15.14 -2.14 -13.59
N ILE A 90 -13.87 -2.33 -13.21
CA ILE A 90 -12.74 -1.56 -13.75
C ILE A 90 -12.44 -1.92 -15.21
N SER A 91 -12.67 -3.17 -15.62
CA SER A 91 -12.46 -3.63 -16.99
C SER A 91 -13.35 -2.92 -18.03
N ARG A 92 -14.35 -2.16 -17.58
CA ARG A 92 -15.19 -1.31 -18.43
C ARG A 92 -14.46 -0.03 -18.90
N TYR A 93 -13.28 0.25 -18.38
CA TYR A 93 -12.45 1.38 -18.79
C TYR A 93 -11.32 0.90 -19.71
N ASP A 94 -11.32 1.33 -20.98
CA ASP A 94 -10.33 0.91 -21.99
C ASP A 94 -8.87 1.25 -21.65
N THR A 95 -8.65 2.16 -20.69
CA THR A 95 -7.31 2.56 -20.23
C THR A 95 -6.81 1.72 -19.04
N ALA A 96 -7.59 0.77 -18.55
CA ALA A 96 -7.18 -0.19 -17.53
C ALA A 96 -6.59 -1.44 -18.16
N THR A 97 -5.44 -1.90 -17.68
CA THR A 97 -4.86 -3.19 -18.06
C THR A 97 -4.55 -3.99 -16.80
N PHE A 98 -4.99 -5.24 -16.75
CA PHE A 98 -4.63 -6.19 -15.70
C PHE A 98 -3.53 -7.12 -16.20
N ILE A 99 -2.49 -7.31 -15.39
CA ILE A 99 -1.38 -8.22 -15.67
C ILE A 99 -1.20 -9.12 -14.44
N ASP A 100 -1.61 -10.38 -14.56
CA ASP A 100 -1.53 -11.38 -13.49
C ASP A 100 -0.11 -11.94 -13.34
N LYS A 101 0.84 -11.05 -13.03
CA LYS A 101 2.25 -11.34 -12.82
C LYS A 101 2.80 -10.54 -11.65
N ARG A 102 3.72 -11.16 -10.92
CA ARG A 102 4.57 -10.48 -9.92
C ARG A 102 5.56 -9.56 -10.65
N VAL A 103 5.77 -8.36 -10.12
CA VAL A 103 6.89 -7.47 -10.51
C VAL A 103 8.09 -7.80 -9.62
N ASN A 104 9.21 -8.15 -10.23
CA ASN A 104 10.45 -8.51 -9.52
C ASN A 104 11.37 -7.30 -9.34
N THR A 105 11.41 -6.42 -10.34
CA THR A 105 12.28 -5.25 -10.29
C THR A 105 11.60 -3.98 -10.79
N ILE A 106 11.99 -2.84 -10.20
CA ILE A 106 11.67 -1.51 -10.71
C ILE A 106 12.90 -0.63 -10.54
N GLU A 107 13.28 0.07 -11.59
CA GLU A 107 14.35 1.08 -11.55
C GLU A 107 13.91 2.39 -12.19
N SER A 108 14.51 3.49 -11.74
CA SER A 108 14.39 4.79 -12.39
C SER A 108 15.34 4.84 -13.58
N VAL A 109 14.83 5.30 -14.73
CA VAL A 109 15.59 5.51 -15.95
C VAL A 109 15.57 7.00 -16.27
N SER A 110 16.75 7.59 -16.43
CA SER A 110 16.92 8.97 -16.88
C SER A 110 17.28 8.98 -18.37
N ASP A 111 16.59 9.81 -19.14
CA ASP A 111 16.92 10.09 -20.53
C ASP A 111 17.50 11.51 -20.63
N GLU A 112 18.82 11.57 -20.80
CA GLU A 112 19.57 12.84 -20.90
C GLU A 112 19.18 13.64 -22.15
N ALA A 113 18.79 12.98 -23.24
CA ALA A 113 18.47 13.65 -24.50
C ALA A 113 17.15 14.42 -24.40
N SER A 114 16.19 13.87 -23.67
CA SER A 114 14.88 14.47 -23.45
C SER A 114 14.77 15.23 -22.11
N ASN A 115 15.80 15.12 -21.26
CA ASN A 115 15.84 15.59 -19.88
C ASN A 115 14.61 15.13 -19.09
N THR A 116 14.23 13.85 -19.25
CA THR A 116 13.10 13.23 -18.57
C THR A 116 13.54 12.02 -17.76
N SER A 117 12.70 11.62 -16.80
CA SER A 117 12.84 10.35 -16.11
C SER A 117 11.53 9.58 -16.16
N TYR A 118 11.65 8.26 -16.19
CA TYR A 118 10.55 7.31 -16.12
C TYR A 118 11.01 6.06 -15.37
N PHE A 119 10.13 5.08 -15.21
CA PHE A 119 10.41 3.83 -14.52
C PHE A 119 10.37 2.66 -15.49
N ARG A 120 11.27 1.70 -15.32
CA ARG A 120 11.23 0.39 -15.97
C ARG A 120 10.95 -0.68 -14.93
N ALA A 121 9.84 -1.39 -15.10
CA ALA A 121 9.47 -2.54 -14.29
C ALA A 121 9.72 -3.84 -15.07
N GLN A 122 10.16 -4.90 -14.39
CA GLN A 122 10.28 -6.24 -14.96
C GLN A 122 9.40 -7.23 -14.20
N ASP A 123 8.60 -7.99 -14.93
CA ASP A 123 7.76 -9.04 -14.35
C ASP A 123 8.56 -10.33 -14.05
N ALA A 124 7.88 -11.32 -13.49
CA ALA A 124 8.45 -12.62 -13.14
C ALA A 124 8.92 -13.45 -14.34
N ASP A 125 8.44 -13.16 -15.55
CA ASP A 125 8.83 -13.85 -16.78
C ASP A 125 9.99 -13.13 -17.50
N GLY A 126 10.41 -11.96 -17.00
CA GLY A 126 11.46 -11.13 -17.59
C GLY A 126 10.97 -10.08 -18.58
N ASN A 127 9.65 -9.95 -18.78
CA ASN A 127 9.10 -8.91 -19.66
C ASN A 127 9.27 -7.53 -19.02
N ALA A 128 9.68 -6.55 -19.82
CA ALA A 128 9.90 -5.18 -19.38
C ALA A 128 8.73 -4.28 -19.76
N TYR A 129 8.38 -3.36 -18.87
CA TYR A 129 7.32 -2.38 -19.02
C TYR A 129 7.81 -1.02 -18.55
N THR A 130 7.39 0.04 -19.23
CA THR A 130 7.77 1.41 -18.88
C THR A 130 6.59 2.23 -18.41
N ALA A 131 6.81 3.10 -17.41
CA ALA A 131 5.80 4.06 -16.96
C ALA A 131 6.36 5.36 -16.38
N ARG A 132 5.56 6.43 -16.45
CA ARG A 132 5.92 7.74 -15.88
C ARG A 132 5.85 7.76 -14.37
N LYS A 133 4.90 7.03 -13.78
CA LYS A 133 4.64 6.97 -12.34
C LYS A 133 4.49 5.52 -11.89
N VAL A 134 4.83 5.26 -10.64
CA VAL A 134 4.66 3.97 -9.99
C VAL A 134 3.83 4.12 -8.72
N VAL A 135 2.88 3.23 -8.51
CA VAL A 135 2.08 3.15 -7.28
C VAL A 135 2.30 1.77 -6.67
N LEU A 136 2.97 1.73 -5.51
CA LEU A 136 3.24 0.50 -4.75
C LEU A 136 2.10 0.23 -3.78
N GLY A 137 1.39 -0.86 -4.00
CA GLY A 137 0.35 -1.42 -3.13
C GLY A 137 0.63 -2.88 -2.81
N THR A 138 1.91 -3.21 -2.55
CA THR A 138 2.41 -4.59 -2.40
C THR A 138 1.94 -5.26 -1.11
N GLY A 139 1.42 -4.50 -0.15
CA GLY A 139 0.94 -4.99 1.14
C GLY A 139 2.05 -5.51 2.04
N LEU A 140 1.63 -6.20 3.11
CA LEU A 140 2.51 -6.78 4.12
C LEU A 140 2.34 -8.32 4.19
N VAL A 141 3.26 -8.96 4.90
CA VAL A 141 3.18 -10.35 5.36
C VAL A 141 3.24 -10.33 6.88
N ASP A 142 2.33 -11.07 7.52
CA ASP A 142 2.35 -11.29 8.97
C ASP A 142 3.33 -12.42 9.31
N ILE A 143 4.22 -12.18 10.28
CA ILE A 143 5.26 -13.12 10.69
C ILE A 143 4.71 -13.98 11.82
N ILE A 144 4.10 -15.10 11.45
CA ILE A 144 3.47 -16.03 12.39
C ILE A 144 4.55 -16.89 13.06
N PRO A 145 4.54 -17.03 14.40
CA PRO A 145 5.46 -17.92 15.10
C PRO A 145 5.32 -19.38 14.66
N ASP A 146 6.45 -20.10 14.64
CA ASP A 146 6.49 -21.55 14.37
C ASP A 146 6.02 -22.34 15.60
N VAL A 147 4.71 -22.29 15.85
CA VAL A 147 4.01 -23.07 16.87
C VAL A 147 3.06 -24.02 16.17
N PRO A 148 3.13 -25.34 16.39
CA PRO A 148 2.27 -26.29 15.69
C PRO A 148 0.78 -25.96 15.87
N GLY A 149 0.02 -25.96 14.78
CA GLY A 149 -1.40 -25.62 14.76
C GLY A 149 -1.72 -24.13 14.67
N LEU A 150 -0.76 -23.24 14.95
CA LEU A 150 -1.01 -21.78 14.93
C LEU A 150 -1.17 -21.25 13.51
N GLN A 151 -0.37 -21.76 12.56
CA GLN A 151 -0.45 -21.37 11.16
C GLN A 151 -1.81 -21.73 10.54
N GLU A 152 -2.37 -22.88 10.93
CA GLU A 152 -3.70 -23.34 10.53
C GLU A 152 -4.83 -22.55 11.20
N ALA A 153 -4.60 -22.09 12.43
CA ALA A 153 -5.55 -21.26 13.17
C ALA A 153 -5.57 -19.80 12.69
N TRP A 154 -4.48 -19.32 12.08
CA TRP A 154 -4.37 -17.96 11.55
C TRP A 154 -5.47 -17.68 10.51
N ALA A 155 -6.15 -16.56 10.67
CA ALA A 155 -7.31 -16.13 9.88
C ALA A 155 -8.54 -17.07 9.92
N ASN A 156 -8.51 -18.09 10.79
CA ASN A 156 -9.58 -19.09 10.95
C ASN A 156 -9.91 -19.35 12.44
N GLY A 157 -9.64 -18.37 13.29
CA GLY A 157 -9.81 -18.47 14.74
C GLY A 157 -8.80 -17.62 15.50
N VAL A 158 -7.59 -17.41 14.96
CA VAL A 158 -6.64 -16.41 15.44
C VAL A 158 -6.61 -15.26 14.45
N TYR A 159 -6.90 -14.05 14.93
CA TYR A 159 -6.90 -12.83 14.15
C TYR A 159 -6.21 -11.69 14.88
N TRP A 160 -6.01 -10.58 14.18
CA TRP A 160 -5.36 -9.39 14.75
C TRP A 160 -6.30 -8.20 14.88
N CYS A 161 -7.44 -8.22 14.20
CA CYS A 161 -8.33 -7.07 14.04
C CYS A 161 -9.74 -7.40 14.57
N PRO A 162 -10.16 -6.85 15.72
CA PRO A 162 -11.47 -7.13 16.29
C PRO A 162 -12.60 -6.47 15.48
N TRP A 163 -12.32 -5.40 14.74
CA TRP A 163 -13.28 -4.82 13.79
C TRP A 163 -13.53 -5.72 12.58
N CYS A 164 -12.57 -6.57 12.23
CA CYS A 164 -12.62 -7.40 11.03
C CYS A 164 -13.31 -8.74 11.30
N ASP A 165 -13.11 -9.34 12.48
CA ASP A 165 -13.56 -10.70 12.80
C ASP A 165 -14.28 -10.80 14.16
N GLY A 166 -14.24 -9.76 14.98
CA GLY A 166 -14.70 -9.84 16.37
C GLY A 166 -16.20 -10.10 16.53
N TYR A 167 -17.04 -9.55 15.65
CA TYR A 167 -18.49 -9.72 15.75
C TYR A 167 -18.89 -11.19 15.57
N GLU A 168 -18.30 -11.91 14.63
CA GLU A 168 -18.59 -13.32 14.36
C GLU A 168 -18.17 -14.25 15.51
N HIS A 169 -17.29 -13.77 16.39
CA HIS A 169 -16.72 -14.51 17.52
C HIS A 169 -17.15 -13.98 18.91
N ARG A 170 -18.09 -13.02 18.96
CA ARG A 170 -18.67 -12.48 20.19
C ARG A 170 -19.38 -13.55 21.05
N ASP A 171 -19.45 -13.29 22.34
CA ASP A 171 -20.11 -14.13 23.36
C ASP A 171 -19.55 -15.57 23.44
N GLN A 172 -18.31 -15.80 23.00
CA GLN A 172 -17.63 -17.10 23.05
C GLN A 172 -16.37 -17.03 23.95
N PRO A 173 -15.89 -18.17 24.49
CA PRO A 173 -14.60 -18.24 25.17
C PRO A 173 -13.47 -17.69 24.30
N PHE A 174 -12.82 -16.64 24.78
CA PHE A 174 -11.90 -15.82 23.99
C PHE A 174 -10.48 -15.84 24.54
N GLY A 175 -9.50 -15.83 23.64
CA GLY A 175 -8.09 -15.79 23.95
C GLY A 175 -7.43 -14.48 23.53
N ILE A 176 -6.48 -14.00 24.32
CA ILE A 176 -5.53 -12.96 23.91
C ILE A 176 -4.16 -13.62 23.89
N LEU A 177 -3.45 -13.59 22.76
CA LEU A 177 -2.09 -14.11 22.65
C LEU A 177 -1.12 -12.93 22.54
N GLY A 178 -0.20 -12.78 23.49
CA GLY A 178 0.76 -11.68 23.46
C GLY A 178 1.57 -11.56 24.74
N ALA A 179 2.58 -10.70 24.73
CA ALA A 179 3.34 -10.40 25.94
C ALA A 179 2.46 -9.66 26.96
N LEU A 180 2.76 -9.84 28.26
CA LEU A 180 2.01 -9.20 29.34
C LEU A 180 1.81 -7.68 29.15
N PRO A 181 2.81 -6.88 28.72
CA PRO A 181 2.66 -5.43 28.54
C PRO A 181 1.67 -4.98 27.47
N ASP A 182 1.15 -5.91 26.66
CA ASP A 182 0.22 -5.62 25.56
C ASP A 182 -1.20 -6.09 25.87
N VAL A 183 -1.39 -6.93 26.90
CA VAL A 183 -2.67 -7.57 27.24
C VAL A 183 -3.78 -6.54 27.48
N VAL A 184 -3.54 -5.52 28.30
CA VAL A 184 -4.59 -4.53 28.64
C VAL A 184 -5.08 -3.79 27.40
N GLY A 185 -4.19 -3.47 26.46
CA GLY A 185 -4.57 -2.87 25.18
C GLY A 185 -5.57 -3.74 24.44
N SER A 186 -5.25 -5.03 24.24
CA SER A 186 -6.15 -5.97 23.57
C SER A 186 -7.46 -6.20 24.33
N VAL A 187 -7.44 -6.24 25.68
CA VAL A 187 -8.67 -6.34 26.49
C VAL A 187 -9.60 -5.16 26.20
N LEU A 188 -9.06 -3.94 26.16
CA LEU A 188 -9.85 -2.73 25.90
C LEU A 188 -10.48 -2.72 24.50
N GLU A 189 -9.90 -3.44 23.54
CA GLU A 189 -10.46 -3.58 22.20
C GLU A 189 -11.60 -4.60 22.13
N VAL A 190 -11.59 -5.65 22.96
CA VAL A 190 -12.52 -6.81 22.82
C VAL A 190 -13.54 -6.98 23.95
N TYR A 191 -13.43 -6.25 25.07
CA TYR A 191 -14.28 -6.49 26.25
C TYR A 191 -15.79 -6.27 26.00
N THR A 192 -16.16 -5.53 24.95
CA THR A 192 -17.57 -5.35 24.54
C THR A 192 -18.11 -6.52 23.72
N LEU A 193 -17.23 -7.38 23.20
CA LEU A 193 -17.55 -8.56 22.41
C LEU A 193 -17.56 -9.83 23.26
N ASN A 194 -16.64 -9.95 24.23
CA ASN A 194 -16.41 -11.19 24.97
C ASN A 194 -16.17 -10.92 26.47
N THR A 195 -16.68 -11.81 27.33
CA THR A 195 -16.59 -11.70 28.80
C THR A 195 -15.87 -12.89 29.48
N ASP A 196 -15.68 -14.01 28.77
CA ASP A 196 -14.79 -15.11 29.19
C ASP A 196 -13.48 -14.98 28.43
N ILE A 197 -12.52 -14.24 29.00
CA ILE A 197 -11.23 -13.95 28.39
C ILE A 197 -10.11 -14.63 29.19
N ILE A 198 -9.24 -15.36 28.49
CA ILE A 198 -7.89 -15.70 28.99
C ILE A 198 -6.86 -14.96 28.14
N ALA A 199 -5.93 -14.28 28.80
CA ALA A 199 -4.71 -13.78 28.16
C ALA A 199 -3.55 -14.74 28.39
N PHE A 200 -3.08 -15.35 27.31
CA PHE A 200 -1.96 -16.28 27.29
C PHE A 200 -0.67 -15.50 27.08
N VAL A 201 0.09 -15.33 28.16
CA VAL A 201 1.28 -14.48 28.21
C VAL A 201 2.60 -15.27 28.08
N ASN A 202 2.53 -16.60 27.92
CA ASN A 202 3.63 -17.45 27.46
C ASN A 202 4.98 -17.23 28.18
N GLY A 203 4.95 -17.22 29.51
CA GLY A 203 6.14 -17.01 30.35
C GLY A 203 6.59 -15.56 30.52
N THR A 204 5.88 -14.59 29.92
CA THR A 204 6.26 -13.16 30.03
C THR A 204 5.77 -12.51 31.32
N GLN A 205 4.94 -13.16 32.14
CA GLN A 205 4.63 -12.63 33.47
C GLN A 205 5.84 -12.74 34.39
N THR A 206 6.62 -11.66 34.39
CA THR A 206 7.85 -11.47 35.17
C THR A 206 7.78 -10.09 35.85
N PRO A 207 8.51 -9.86 36.95
CA PRO A 207 8.49 -8.56 37.63
C PRO A 207 8.83 -7.38 36.71
N ASP A 208 9.75 -7.57 35.75
CA ASP A 208 10.14 -6.52 34.80
C ASP A 208 9.01 -6.19 33.83
N GLN A 209 8.33 -7.21 33.28
CA GLN A 209 7.20 -7.03 32.36
C GLN A 209 5.96 -6.45 33.09
N GLU A 210 5.73 -6.84 34.34
CA GLU A 210 4.70 -6.21 35.20
C GLU A 210 5.00 -4.73 35.45
N ALA A 211 6.27 -4.38 35.70
CA ALA A 211 6.69 -3.00 35.86
C ALA A 211 6.57 -2.19 34.54
N GLU A 212 6.82 -2.80 33.39
CA GLU A 212 6.57 -2.18 32.07
C GLU A 212 5.08 -1.96 31.82
N LEU A 213 4.25 -2.96 32.12
CA LEU A 213 2.80 -2.85 32.00
C LEU A 213 2.26 -1.74 32.91
N ALA A 214 2.72 -1.68 34.16
CA ALA A 214 2.30 -0.67 35.14
C ALA A 214 2.65 0.77 34.72
N LYS A 215 3.72 0.99 33.93
CA LYS A 215 4.02 2.31 33.36
C LYS A 215 2.97 2.76 32.34
N LYS A 216 2.47 1.82 31.52
CA LYS A 216 1.44 2.10 30.51
C LYS A 216 0.04 2.16 31.13
N TYR A 217 -0.25 1.25 32.06
CA TYR A 217 -1.53 1.05 32.71
C TYR A 217 -1.34 0.86 34.22
N PRO A 218 -1.30 1.95 35.01
CA PRO A 218 -0.99 1.88 36.45
C PRO A 218 -1.96 1.02 37.28
N ASN A 219 -3.19 0.80 36.80
CA ASN A 219 -4.23 0.02 37.48
C ASN A 219 -4.52 -1.32 36.77
N TRP A 220 -3.56 -1.86 36.03
CA TRP A 220 -3.81 -3.00 35.15
C TRP A 220 -4.44 -4.20 35.86
N GLU A 221 -4.02 -4.54 37.09
CA GLU A 221 -4.59 -5.67 37.87
C GLU A 221 -6.09 -5.48 38.12
N ALA A 222 -6.47 -4.31 38.63
CA ALA A 222 -7.87 -3.96 38.87
C ALA A 222 -8.68 -3.88 37.56
N GLN A 223 -8.05 -3.49 36.44
CA GLN A 223 -8.70 -3.51 35.13
C GLN A 223 -8.96 -4.94 34.64
N LEU A 224 -7.98 -5.83 34.76
CA LEU A 224 -8.16 -7.25 34.39
C LEU A 224 -9.22 -7.91 35.26
N GLU A 225 -9.24 -7.64 36.57
CA GLU A 225 -10.27 -8.12 37.47
C GLU A 225 -11.67 -7.59 37.09
N ALA A 226 -11.79 -6.28 36.82
CA ALA A 226 -13.06 -5.65 36.45
C ALA A 226 -13.66 -6.21 35.15
N TYR A 227 -12.81 -6.65 34.21
CA TYR A 227 -13.22 -7.27 32.96
C TYR A 227 -13.19 -8.81 32.98
N ASN A 228 -13.00 -9.42 34.16
CA ASN A 228 -12.98 -10.87 34.35
C ASN A 228 -11.94 -11.58 33.43
N VAL A 229 -10.77 -10.97 33.27
CA VAL A 229 -9.68 -11.50 32.46
C VAL A 229 -8.77 -12.36 33.33
N ARG A 230 -8.59 -13.62 32.93
CA ARG A 230 -7.59 -14.50 33.55
C ARG A 230 -6.26 -14.43 32.81
N LEU A 231 -5.16 -14.33 33.54
CA LEU A 231 -3.82 -14.52 32.99
C LEU A 231 -3.46 -16.01 32.99
N GLU A 232 -2.89 -16.47 31.89
CA GLU A 232 -2.31 -17.80 31.73
C GLU A 232 -0.84 -17.64 31.32
N ASN A 233 0.08 -17.96 32.23
CA ASN A 233 1.51 -17.74 32.02
C ASN A 233 2.26 -19.00 31.55
N GLU A 234 1.58 -20.16 31.49
CA GLU A 234 2.19 -21.38 30.99
C GLU A 234 2.59 -21.25 29.51
N THR A 235 3.69 -21.90 29.14
CA THR A 235 4.16 -21.86 27.75
C THR A 235 3.26 -22.71 26.87
N ILE A 236 2.77 -22.12 25.77
CA ILE A 236 1.98 -22.84 24.76
C ILE A 236 2.90 -23.81 24.01
N ALA A 237 2.53 -25.09 24.00
CA ALA A 237 3.21 -26.13 23.23
C ALA A 237 2.67 -26.22 21.80
N PHE A 238 1.35 -26.27 21.64
CA PHE A 238 0.70 -26.32 20.32
C PHE A 238 -0.80 -26.02 20.42
N PHE A 239 -1.42 -25.78 19.26
CA PHE A 239 -2.86 -25.66 19.08
C PHE A 239 -3.42 -26.91 18.39
N GLU A 240 -4.54 -27.42 18.87
CA GLU A 240 -5.31 -28.47 18.22
C GLU A 240 -6.69 -27.93 17.86
N ARG A 241 -7.02 -27.87 16.57
CA ARG A 241 -8.35 -27.45 16.12
C ARG A 241 -9.32 -28.64 16.20
N ILE A 242 -10.21 -28.60 17.19
CA ILE A 242 -11.19 -29.68 17.44
C ILE A 242 -12.54 -29.42 16.76
N GLN A 243 -12.84 -28.18 16.38
CA GLN A 243 -14.05 -27.84 15.62
C GLN A 243 -13.80 -26.72 14.60
N ASP A 244 -14.38 -26.88 13.40
CA ASP A 244 -14.32 -25.91 12.32
C ASP A 244 -15.58 -25.03 12.26
N GLY A 245 -15.44 -23.75 12.59
CA GLY A 245 -16.51 -22.76 12.59
C GLY A 245 -17.04 -22.36 11.22
N SER A 246 -16.39 -22.81 10.13
CA SER A 246 -16.98 -22.70 8.78
C SER A 246 -18.15 -23.66 8.58
N GLN A 247 -18.16 -24.78 9.31
CA GLN A 247 -19.18 -25.82 9.24
C GLN A 247 -20.23 -25.69 10.34
N VAL A 248 -19.84 -25.11 11.48
CA VAL A 248 -20.70 -24.95 12.66
C VAL A 248 -20.97 -23.48 12.91
N LYS A 249 -22.22 -23.07 12.67
CA LYS A 249 -22.71 -21.70 12.89
C LYS A 249 -23.81 -21.67 13.93
N ASP A 250 -24.06 -20.50 14.50
CA ASP A 250 -25.26 -20.31 15.31
C ASP A 250 -26.55 -20.37 14.47
N ARG A 251 -27.70 -20.40 15.14
CA ARG A 251 -29.03 -20.51 14.48
C ARG A 251 -29.25 -19.45 13.39
N ASN A 252 -28.66 -18.27 13.55
CA ASN A 252 -28.83 -17.15 12.62
C ASN A 252 -27.73 -17.11 11.54
N GLY A 253 -26.75 -18.02 11.59
CA GLY A 253 -25.63 -18.06 10.66
C GLY A 253 -24.61 -16.94 10.83
N THR A 254 -24.70 -16.16 11.93
CA THR A 254 -23.90 -14.95 12.18
C THR A 254 -22.65 -15.23 12.99
N ARG A 255 -22.66 -16.28 13.82
CA ARG A 255 -21.48 -16.67 14.60
C ARG A 255 -20.79 -17.85 13.98
N GLN A 256 -19.47 -17.80 14.02
CA GLN A 256 -18.57 -18.87 13.61
C GLN A 256 -18.05 -19.55 14.86
N ILE A 257 -18.33 -20.85 15.00
CA ILE A 257 -18.05 -21.59 16.23
C ILE A 257 -16.85 -22.51 15.99
N ASP A 258 -15.67 -21.92 15.97
CA ASP A 258 -14.41 -22.66 16.03
C ASP A 258 -14.15 -23.13 17.46
N ILE A 259 -13.41 -24.23 17.62
CA ILE A 259 -12.88 -24.63 18.94
C ILE A 259 -11.44 -25.10 18.75
N PHE A 260 -10.55 -24.49 19.52
CA PHE A 260 -9.13 -24.81 19.61
C PHE A 260 -8.82 -25.23 21.03
N ARG A 261 -8.18 -26.39 21.17
CA ARG A 261 -7.52 -26.78 22.41
C ARG A 261 -6.10 -26.25 22.40
N VAL A 262 -5.80 -25.38 23.35
CA VAL A 262 -4.45 -24.87 23.61
C VAL A 262 -3.78 -25.83 24.58
N HIS A 263 -2.70 -26.48 24.14
CA HIS A 263 -1.92 -27.41 24.95
C HIS A 263 -0.68 -26.70 25.50
N PHE A 264 -0.39 -26.89 26.79
CA PHE A 264 0.75 -26.28 27.45
C PHE A 264 1.89 -27.28 27.66
N THR A 265 3.11 -26.76 27.87
CA THR A 265 4.31 -27.58 28.12
C THR A 265 4.24 -28.38 29.43
N ASN A 266 3.42 -27.94 30.39
CA ASN A 266 3.16 -28.67 31.64
C ASN A 266 2.15 -29.84 31.48
N GLY A 267 1.59 -30.04 30.28
CA GLY A 267 0.65 -31.12 29.94
C GLY A 267 -0.83 -30.81 30.20
N SER A 268 -1.15 -29.64 30.77
CA SER A 268 -2.53 -29.15 30.86
C SER A 268 -3.02 -28.54 29.54
N SER A 269 -4.32 -28.28 29.43
CA SER A 269 -4.92 -27.68 28.23
C SER A 269 -6.19 -26.91 28.53
N VAL A 270 -6.54 -25.95 27.67
CA VAL A 270 -7.81 -25.21 27.74
C VAL A 270 -8.40 -24.98 26.35
N ASP A 271 -9.73 -25.04 26.24
CA ASP A 271 -10.45 -24.83 24.99
C ASP A 271 -10.83 -23.35 24.83
N ARG A 272 -10.64 -22.80 23.64
CA ARG A 272 -11.03 -21.43 23.26
C ARG A 272 -11.57 -21.41 21.83
N ASN A 273 -12.46 -20.47 21.56
CA ASN A 273 -13.15 -20.41 20.27
C ASN A 273 -12.42 -19.50 19.29
N ALA A 274 -11.88 -18.40 19.80
CA ALA A 274 -11.15 -17.44 18.98
C ALA A 274 -10.09 -16.69 19.81
N PHE A 275 -9.15 -16.07 19.11
CA PHE A 275 -8.01 -15.39 19.69
C PHE A 275 -7.73 -14.08 18.96
N ILE A 276 -7.31 -13.07 19.72
CA ILE A 276 -6.67 -11.87 19.17
C ILE A 276 -5.17 -11.88 19.46
N THR A 277 -4.36 -11.44 18.50
CA THR A 277 -2.91 -11.29 18.66
C THR A 277 -2.35 -10.23 17.71
N ASN A 278 -1.19 -9.67 18.03
CA ASN A 278 -0.51 -8.71 17.17
C ASN A 278 0.91 -9.19 16.87
N TYR A 279 1.06 -9.98 15.81
CA TYR A 279 2.37 -10.42 15.35
C TYR A 279 3.07 -9.34 14.51
N PRO A 280 4.42 -9.31 14.52
CA PRO A 280 5.17 -8.46 13.61
C PRO A 280 4.80 -8.72 12.15
N SER A 281 5.03 -7.73 11.31
CA SER A 281 4.83 -7.84 9.86
C SER A 281 6.05 -7.31 9.12
N GLU A 282 6.14 -7.64 7.83
CA GLU A 282 7.19 -7.12 6.94
C GLU A 282 6.64 -6.80 5.55
N GLN A 283 7.42 -6.06 4.76
CA GLN A 283 7.08 -5.78 3.37
C GLN A 283 7.01 -7.10 2.59
N ARG A 284 5.93 -7.29 1.83
CA ARG A 284 5.80 -8.46 0.94
C ARG A 284 6.78 -8.45 -0.23
N SER A 285 7.43 -7.33 -0.48
CA SER A 285 8.25 -7.11 -1.67
C SER A 285 9.51 -6.31 -1.33
N ASP A 286 10.60 -6.61 -2.03
CA ASP A 286 11.86 -5.87 -1.97
C ASP A 286 11.88 -4.60 -2.82
N LEU A 287 10.82 -4.31 -3.59
CA LEU A 287 10.74 -3.12 -4.46
C LEU A 287 11.03 -1.80 -3.73
N PRO A 288 10.58 -1.55 -2.48
CA PRO A 288 10.95 -0.34 -1.76
C PRO A 288 12.45 -0.17 -1.56
N LYS A 289 13.16 -1.28 -1.28
CA LYS A 289 14.61 -1.30 -1.11
C LYS A 289 15.33 -1.03 -2.44
N GLN A 290 14.86 -1.63 -3.53
CA GLN A 290 15.43 -1.43 -4.87
C GLN A 290 15.32 0.02 -5.33
N LEU A 291 14.19 0.66 -5.03
CA LEU A 291 13.94 2.07 -5.35
C LEU A 291 14.60 3.05 -4.36
N GLY A 292 15.25 2.56 -3.29
CA GLY A 292 15.88 3.40 -2.27
C GLY A 292 14.88 4.25 -1.50
N LEU A 293 13.66 3.74 -1.28
CA LEU A 293 12.61 4.49 -0.58
C LEU A 293 12.93 4.64 0.90
N THR A 294 12.59 5.80 1.47
CA THR A 294 12.65 6.02 2.91
C THR A 294 11.60 5.15 3.61
N MET A 295 12.02 4.47 4.67
CA MET A 295 11.15 3.59 5.47
C MET A 295 10.95 4.18 6.87
N LEU A 296 9.74 4.04 7.42
CA LEU A 296 9.42 4.27 8.83
C LEU A 296 9.11 2.91 9.48
N GLY A 297 10.07 2.40 10.24
CA GLY A 297 10.02 1.01 10.70
C GLY A 297 10.04 0.04 9.51
N ASN A 298 9.06 -0.85 9.46
CA ASN A 298 8.86 -1.81 8.38
C ASN A 298 7.96 -1.30 7.23
N LYS A 299 7.53 -0.03 7.24
CA LYS A 299 6.60 0.54 6.25
C LYS A 299 7.24 1.64 5.41
N ILE A 300 6.78 1.80 4.17
CA ILE A 300 7.24 2.84 3.25
C ILE A 300 6.73 4.19 3.75
N ASP A 301 7.61 5.18 3.90
CA ASP A 301 7.18 6.52 4.29
C ASP A 301 6.29 7.15 3.20
N ALA A 302 5.02 7.34 3.53
CA ALA A 302 4.04 8.04 2.71
C ALA A 302 3.37 9.19 3.47
N THR A 303 3.92 9.53 4.64
CA THR A 303 3.39 10.52 5.59
C THR A 303 4.15 11.83 5.53
N THR A 304 5.44 11.80 5.20
CA THR A 304 6.26 13.00 5.05
C THR A 304 5.80 13.88 3.89
N ASN A 305 5.40 13.25 2.77
CA ASN A 305 4.95 13.95 1.57
C ASN A 305 3.44 13.78 1.37
N PRO A 306 2.71 14.86 1.01
CA PRO A 306 1.27 14.79 0.85
C PRO A 306 0.89 13.88 -0.33
N GLY A 307 -0.30 13.29 -0.25
CA GLY A 307 -0.90 12.57 -1.37
C GLY A 307 -0.34 11.17 -1.60
N MET A 308 0.14 10.50 -0.55
CA MET A 308 0.72 9.14 -0.60
C MET A 308 2.04 9.07 -1.37
N ARG A 309 2.77 10.19 -1.47
CA ARG A 309 4.08 10.26 -2.13
C ARG A 309 5.16 9.67 -1.23
N THR A 310 6.10 8.98 -1.85
CA THR A 310 7.30 8.47 -1.16
C THR A 310 8.43 9.51 -1.20
N SER A 311 9.63 9.13 -0.78
CA SER A 311 10.84 9.95 -0.92
C SER A 311 11.31 10.10 -2.37
N VAL A 312 10.89 9.21 -3.28
CA VAL A 312 11.25 9.25 -4.70
C VAL A 312 10.12 9.91 -5.51
N PRO A 313 10.39 11.02 -6.22
CA PRO A 313 9.40 11.66 -7.08
C PRO A 313 8.79 10.69 -8.10
N GLY A 314 7.47 10.75 -8.26
CA GLY A 314 6.75 9.85 -9.16
C GLY A 314 6.45 8.45 -8.59
N VAL A 315 6.91 8.12 -7.38
CA VAL A 315 6.57 6.88 -6.68
C VAL A 315 5.63 7.17 -5.51
N PHE A 316 4.53 6.42 -5.44
CA PHE A 316 3.50 6.49 -4.41
C PHE A 316 3.42 5.15 -3.64
N ALA A 317 3.01 5.18 -2.38
CA ALA A 317 2.79 3.97 -1.57
C ALA A 317 1.40 3.97 -0.92
N ILE A 318 0.64 2.88 -1.08
CA ILE A 318 -0.78 2.78 -0.72
C ILE A 318 -1.11 1.46 0.01
N GLY A 319 -2.21 1.45 0.77
CA GLY A 319 -2.60 0.31 1.58
C GLY A 319 -1.55 -0.07 2.63
N ASP A 320 -1.55 -1.34 3.01
CA ASP A 320 -0.80 -1.81 4.18
C ASP A 320 0.72 -1.56 4.13
N CYS A 321 1.31 -1.45 2.94
CA CYS A 321 2.75 -1.25 2.82
C CYS A 321 3.23 0.16 3.24
N ASN A 322 2.33 1.13 3.44
CA ASN A 322 2.68 2.52 3.74
C ASN A 322 2.62 2.87 5.24
N SER A 323 3.26 3.97 5.62
CA SER A 323 3.39 4.45 7.01
C SER A 323 2.17 5.19 7.58
N ASP A 324 1.06 5.34 6.83
CA ASP A 324 -0.18 6.01 7.30
C ASP A 324 -0.97 5.17 8.33
N ASN A 325 -0.38 4.04 8.73
CA ASN A 325 -0.67 3.20 9.90
C ASN A 325 -2.14 2.83 10.18
N SER A 326 -2.92 2.61 9.12
CA SER A 326 -4.29 2.11 9.21
C SER A 326 -4.48 0.94 8.24
N THR A 327 -4.32 -0.30 8.73
CA THR A 327 -4.35 -1.51 7.88
C THR A 327 -5.75 -2.11 7.82
N ASN A 328 -6.63 -1.53 7.02
CA ASN A 328 -7.99 -2.06 6.77
C ASN A 328 -8.41 -1.77 5.32
N VAL A 329 -9.44 -2.47 4.84
CA VAL A 329 -9.91 -2.37 3.45
C VAL A 329 -10.40 -0.94 3.10
N PRO A 330 -11.20 -0.24 3.94
CA PRO A 330 -11.59 1.14 3.66
C PRO A 330 -10.39 2.10 3.51
N HIS A 331 -9.38 2.01 4.39
CA HIS A 331 -8.18 2.83 4.30
C HIS A 331 -7.33 2.46 3.08
N ALA A 332 -7.19 1.17 2.77
CA ALA A 332 -6.52 0.72 1.55
C ALA A 332 -7.16 1.36 0.31
N MET A 333 -8.49 1.34 0.21
CA MET A 333 -9.22 2.00 -0.88
C MET A 333 -9.02 3.53 -0.86
N PHE A 334 -9.06 4.16 0.30
CA PHE A 334 -8.83 5.61 0.45
C PHE A 334 -7.43 6.03 -0.02
N SER A 335 -6.38 5.36 0.46
CA SER A 335 -5.00 5.66 0.09
C SER A 335 -4.76 5.43 -1.41
N GLY A 336 -5.31 4.36 -1.98
CA GLY A 336 -5.31 4.11 -3.43
C GLY A 336 -5.96 5.25 -4.22
N LYS A 337 -7.16 5.68 -3.80
CA LYS A 337 -7.87 6.79 -4.44
C LYS A 337 -7.09 8.11 -4.32
N LYS A 338 -6.50 8.37 -3.15
CA LYS A 338 -5.70 9.57 -2.87
C LYS A 338 -4.48 9.61 -3.79
N ALA A 339 -3.72 8.52 -3.88
CA ALA A 339 -2.58 8.42 -4.79
C ALA A 339 -2.98 8.66 -6.25
N ALA A 340 -4.08 8.04 -6.72
CA ALA A 340 -4.57 8.23 -8.08
C ALA A 340 -4.86 9.70 -8.43
N VAL A 341 -5.51 10.44 -7.52
CA VAL A 341 -5.80 11.87 -7.71
C VAL A 341 -4.51 12.68 -7.81
N PHE A 342 -3.58 12.47 -6.89
CA PHE A 342 -2.32 13.22 -6.86
C PHE A 342 -1.41 12.88 -8.05
N ALA A 343 -1.30 11.60 -8.43
CA ALA A 343 -0.55 11.17 -9.60
C ALA A 343 -1.13 11.78 -10.88
N HIS A 344 -2.46 11.80 -11.05
CA HIS A 344 -3.10 12.44 -12.20
C HIS A 344 -2.79 13.93 -12.29
N VAL A 345 -2.95 14.68 -11.19
CA VAL A 345 -2.71 16.13 -11.17
C VAL A 345 -1.23 16.45 -11.39
N GLU A 346 -0.32 15.64 -10.85
CA GLU A 346 1.11 15.78 -11.09
C GLU A 346 1.47 15.59 -12.57
N MET A 347 0.99 14.51 -13.19
CA MET A 347 1.19 14.28 -14.62
C MET A 347 0.55 15.37 -15.49
N ALA A 348 -0.63 15.88 -15.11
CA ALA A 348 -1.30 16.97 -15.83
C ALA A 348 -0.49 18.28 -15.79
N LYS A 349 0.18 18.56 -14.67
CA LYS A 349 1.09 19.72 -14.56
C LYS A 349 2.33 19.53 -15.44
N GLU A 350 2.92 18.34 -15.43
CA GLU A 350 4.06 18.00 -16.31
C GLU A 350 3.70 18.18 -17.79
N GLU A 351 2.54 17.65 -18.21
CA GLU A 351 2.01 17.79 -19.57
C GLU A 351 1.74 19.25 -19.93
N SER A 352 1.15 20.01 -18.99
CA SER A 352 0.88 21.43 -19.22
C SER A 352 2.18 22.22 -19.40
N ASN A 353 3.20 21.93 -18.58
CA ASN A 353 4.52 22.58 -18.71
C ASN A 353 5.19 22.21 -20.04
N ALA A 354 5.09 20.93 -20.44
CA ALA A 354 5.62 20.47 -21.72
C ALA A 354 4.93 21.12 -22.92
N ALA A 355 3.60 21.28 -22.86
CA ALA A 355 2.83 21.95 -23.90
C ALA A 355 3.18 23.45 -24.02
N ILE A 356 3.41 24.13 -22.90
CA ILE A 356 3.87 25.53 -22.88
C ILE A 356 5.28 25.63 -23.48
N GLY A 357 6.22 24.79 -23.02
CA GLY A 357 7.59 24.80 -23.52
C GLY A 357 7.69 24.54 -25.03
N LYS A 358 6.87 23.62 -25.56
CA LYS A 358 6.79 23.38 -27.01
C LYS A 358 6.29 24.59 -27.79
N ARG A 359 5.27 25.29 -27.27
CA ARG A 359 4.72 26.50 -27.89
C ARG A 359 5.76 27.62 -27.95
N ASP A 360 6.56 27.77 -26.90
CA ASP A 360 7.62 28.77 -26.86
C ASP A 360 8.73 28.45 -27.89
N ASP A 361 9.14 27.18 -28.00
CA ASP A 361 10.11 26.72 -29.01
C ASP A 361 9.61 26.91 -30.45
N ASP A 362 8.34 26.59 -30.72
CA ASP A 362 7.72 26.82 -32.04
C ASP A 362 7.68 28.32 -32.40
N LEU A 363 7.40 29.21 -31.43
CA LEU A 363 7.43 30.66 -31.62
C LEU A 363 8.85 31.17 -31.89
N VAL A 364 9.86 30.68 -31.17
CA VAL A 364 11.27 31.05 -31.39
C VAL A 364 11.71 30.65 -32.80
N LYS A 365 11.43 29.41 -33.22
CA LYS A 365 11.72 28.93 -34.58
C LYS A 365 11.04 29.78 -35.66
N GLU A 366 9.81 30.22 -35.42
CA GLU A 366 9.10 31.10 -36.35
C GLU A 366 9.76 32.49 -36.45
N VAL A 367 10.17 33.07 -35.32
CA VAL A 367 10.89 34.36 -35.28
C VAL A 367 12.25 34.25 -35.99
N GLU A 368 13.04 33.21 -35.71
CA GLU A 368 14.32 32.96 -36.36
C GLU A 368 14.17 32.81 -37.87
N LYS A 369 13.15 32.06 -38.33
CA LYS A 369 12.85 31.91 -39.75
C LYS A 369 12.49 33.25 -40.40
N ARG A 370 11.68 34.08 -39.73
CA ARG A 370 11.34 35.43 -40.24
C ARG A 370 12.56 36.33 -40.31
N MET A 371 13.41 36.34 -39.27
CA MET A 371 14.66 37.10 -39.26
C MET A 371 15.64 36.64 -40.35
N GLY A 372 15.76 35.32 -40.57
CA GLY A 372 16.58 34.75 -41.63
C GLY A 372 16.10 35.19 -43.02
N ASN A 373 14.79 35.09 -43.28
CA ASN A 373 14.19 35.55 -44.53
C ASN A 373 14.39 37.06 -44.76
N ASP A 374 14.30 37.87 -43.70
CA ASP A 374 14.50 39.32 -43.81
C ASP A 374 15.97 39.69 -44.05
N MET A 375 16.92 38.98 -43.42
CA MET A 375 18.35 39.10 -43.75
C MET A 375 18.65 38.71 -45.19
N GLU A 376 18.07 37.62 -45.68
CA GLU A 376 18.26 37.15 -47.06
C GLU A 376 17.73 38.17 -48.08
N LYS A 377 16.57 38.79 -47.81
CA LYS A 377 16.05 39.91 -48.62
C LYS A 377 17.00 41.10 -48.63
N ILE A 378 17.55 41.49 -47.46
CA ILE A 378 18.50 42.61 -47.36
C ILE A 378 19.79 42.29 -48.14
N TYR A 379 20.30 41.07 -48.01
CA TYR A 379 21.49 40.59 -48.71
C TYR A 379 21.32 40.60 -50.23
N ASN A 380 20.19 40.09 -50.74
CA ASN A 380 19.89 40.09 -52.17
C ASN A 380 19.80 41.52 -52.72
N ARG A 381 19.12 42.42 -51.99
CA ARG A 381 19.01 43.85 -52.34
C ARG A 381 20.38 44.55 -52.37
N ALA A 382 21.31 44.14 -51.49
CA ALA A 382 22.67 44.67 -51.45
C ALA A 382 23.58 44.13 -52.58
N ARG A 383 23.26 42.96 -53.15
CA ARG A 383 24.00 42.38 -54.29
C ARG A 383 23.51 42.86 -55.66
N GLY A 384 22.43 43.64 -55.73
CA GLY A 384 21.89 44.13 -57.00
C GLY A 384 21.28 43.05 -57.88
N LEU A 385 20.81 41.95 -57.26
CA LEU A 385 19.77 41.07 -57.80
C LEU A 385 18.41 41.56 -57.29
#